data_AF-A0A084JJZ1-F1
#
_entry.id   AF-A0A084JJZ1-F1
#
_cell.length_a   1.000
_cell.length_b   1.000
_cell.length_c   1.000
_cell.angle_alpha   90.00
_cell.angle_beta   90.00
_cell.angle_gamma   90.00
#
_symmetry.space_group_name_H-M   'P 1'
#
loop_
_entity.id
_entity.type
_entity.pdbx_description
1 polymer ?
#
loop_
_entity_poly.entity_id
_entity_poly.type
_entity_poly.pdbx_seq_one_letter_code
_entity_poly.pdbx_strand_id
1 'polypeptide(L)'
;MNLYLLPVQRVLLEYVIRLGEVIFFPGTTSNNDIDNSSLNVEEKLILRKILLENREFFVKARHFSYILFSSKYEVKEINADPIVLEKILVESDRALDYIRILECPFAKPEYLIGIPGLVDDTKYLFSIDENYKIGVYIEGEKYYYSMQKGIGLDIGSRESDDPFLYQTLFSKRDDEVYYKYRNLISEACNALKITDEGRCFVYLFSKVDGMGLCDIFRFQKNKIRILSVVANNQHEFDLLSNQLFFYSKSIRTEVVHKGRRIDELVSLDEARKMNQQLFNIIIKFCCSVISINIYKITDLKSFIDRATGKFEYNKPEKESILSLPAVVYPLTTYVAFAEGLEVDIP
;
A
#
# COMPACT_ATOMS: atom_id res chain seq x y z
N MET A 1 27.49 2.34 0.77
CA MET A 1 26.04 2.32 1.05
C MET A 1 25.88 1.98 2.52
N ASN A 2 25.09 2.76 3.24
CA ASN A 2 24.89 2.62 4.68
C ASN A 2 23.66 1.76 4.94
N LEU A 3 23.77 0.81 5.87
CA LEU A 3 22.70 -0.12 6.19
C LEU A 3 21.95 0.35 7.43
N TYR A 4 20.62 0.26 7.37
CA TYR A 4 19.73 0.67 8.44
C TYR A 4 18.67 -0.40 8.69
N LEU A 5 18.30 -0.55 9.95
CA LEU A 5 17.28 -1.49 10.40
C LEU A 5 16.09 -0.70 10.95
N LEU A 6 14.89 -1.03 10.46
CA LEU A 6 13.62 -0.43 10.87
C LEU A 6 12.73 -1.50 11.48
N PRO A 7 12.36 -1.41 12.77
CA PRO A 7 11.39 -2.32 13.35
C PRO A 7 10.00 -2.09 12.73
N VAL A 8 9.24 -3.17 12.58
CA VAL A 8 7.86 -3.17 12.08
C VAL A 8 6.99 -3.89 13.10
N GLN A 9 6.04 -3.16 13.67
CA GLN A 9 5.02 -3.70 14.57
C GLN A 9 3.85 -4.33 13.80
N ARG A 10 3.02 -5.11 14.51
CA ARG A 10 1.71 -5.59 14.02
C ARG A 10 1.83 -6.44 12.75
N VAL A 11 2.81 -7.33 12.76
CA VAL A 11 3.06 -8.27 11.68
C VAL A 11 3.68 -9.54 12.23
N LEU A 12 3.14 -10.68 11.83
CA LEU A 12 3.75 -11.98 11.98
C LEU A 12 4.31 -12.38 10.62
N LEU A 13 5.60 -12.71 10.60
CA LEU A 13 6.32 -13.06 9.39
C LEU A 13 7.18 -14.29 9.70
N GLU A 14 7.04 -15.35 8.92
CA GLU A 14 7.76 -16.62 9.16
C GLU A 14 8.97 -16.81 8.24
N TYR A 15 9.15 -15.94 7.24
CA TYR A 15 10.18 -16.07 6.20
C TYR A 15 10.77 -14.73 5.80
N VAL A 16 11.87 -14.76 5.06
CA VAL A 16 12.54 -13.56 4.54
C VAL A 16 11.95 -13.19 3.19
N ILE A 17 11.59 -11.91 3.02
CA ILE A 17 10.98 -11.34 1.82
C ILE A 17 11.83 -10.17 1.31
N ARG A 18 12.27 -10.22 0.06
CA ARG A 18 12.81 -9.11 -0.72
C ARG A 18 11.67 -8.28 -1.34
N LEU A 19 11.62 -7.00 -0.98
CA LEU A 19 10.68 -6.03 -1.53
C LEU A 19 11.46 -4.98 -2.31
N GLY A 20 11.76 -5.29 -3.58
CA GLY A 20 12.64 -4.46 -4.41
C GLY A 20 14.06 -4.40 -3.85
N GLU A 21 14.43 -3.24 -3.30
CA GLU A 21 15.77 -2.96 -2.74
C GLU A 21 15.82 -3.09 -1.21
N VAL A 22 14.73 -3.50 -0.56
CA VAL A 22 14.69 -3.73 0.90
C VAL A 22 14.47 -5.20 1.23
N ILE A 23 14.96 -5.62 2.39
CA ILE A 23 14.77 -6.98 2.90
C ILE A 23 13.89 -6.91 4.14
N PHE A 24 12.77 -7.61 4.13
CA PHE A 24 11.84 -7.72 5.23
C PHE A 24 11.91 -9.10 5.86
N PHE A 25 12.19 -9.17 7.17
CA PHE A 25 12.50 -10.43 7.84
C PHE A 25 12.11 -10.42 9.33
N PRO A 26 11.77 -11.57 9.92
CA PRO A 26 11.55 -11.67 11.37
C PRO A 26 12.87 -11.65 12.14
N GLY A 27 12.89 -11.10 13.35
CA GLY A 27 14.12 -11.14 14.18
C GLY A 27 14.58 -12.57 14.51
N THR A 28 13.68 -13.54 14.43
CA THR A 28 13.94 -14.98 14.67
C THR A 28 14.39 -15.75 13.43
N THR A 29 14.70 -15.07 12.32
CA THR A 29 15.14 -15.67 11.06
C THR A 29 16.28 -16.68 11.25
N SER A 30 16.09 -17.91 10.75
CA SER A 30 17.10 -18.95 10.73
C SER A 30 17.92 -18.95 9.44
N ASN A 31 19.07 -19.64 9.43
CA ASN A 31 19.86 -19.82 8.21
C ASN A 31 19.06 -20.52 7.09
N ASN A 32 18.15 -21.44 7.45
CA ASN A 32 17.31 -22.14 6.49
C ASN A 32 16.32 -21.17 5.82
N ASP A 33 15.75 -20.23 6.59
CA ASP A 33 14.82 -19.23 6.05
C ASP A 33 15.54 -18.29 5.08
N ILE A 34 16.79 -17.93 5.39
CA ILE A 34 17.66 -17.16 4.49
C ILE A 34 17.98 -17.97 3.23
N ASP A 35 18.34 -19.24 3.35
CA ASP A 35 18.68 -20.08 2.20
C ASP A 35 17.51 -20.26 1.23
N ASN A 36 16.29 -20.40 1.75
CA ASN A 36 15.06 -20.55 0.98
C ASN A 36 14.49 -19.23 0.44
N SER A 37 15.06 -18.09 0.82
CA SER A 37 14.66 -16.78 0.30
C SER A 37 15.19 -16.50 -1.11
N SER A 38 14.59 -15.52 -1.80
CA SER A 38 15.01 -15.07 -3.13
C SER A 38 16.28 -14.21 -3.13
N LEU A 39 16.80 -13.88 -1.94
CA LEU A 39 17.94 -12.99 -1.78
C LEU A 39 19.13 -13.46 -2.62
N ASN A 40 19.91 -12.51 -3.13
CA ASN A 40 21.16 -12.86 -3.79
C ASN A 40 22.22 -13.28 -2.77
N VAL A 41 23.35 -13.84 -3.25
CA VAL A 41 24.40 -14.38 -2.39
C VAL A 41 24.95 -13.33 -1.42
N GLU A 42 25.12 -12.09 -1.87
CA GLU A 42 25.64 -11.00 -1.05
C GLU A 42 24.65 -10.60 0.04
N GLU A 43 23.37 -10.42 -0.30
CA GLU A 43 22.30 -10.10 0.64
C GLU A 43 22.13 -11.18 1.71
N LYS A 44 22.19 -12.47 1.32
CA LYS A 44 22.17 -13.59 2.26
C LYS A 44 23.33 -13.52 3.25
N LEU A 45 24.53 -13.20 2.77
CA LEU A 45 25.71 -13.06 3.62
C LEU A 45 25.58 -11.87 4.58
N ILE A 46 25.10 -10.72 4.09
CA ILE A 46 24.87 -9.52 4.91
C ILE A 46 23.87 -9.82 6.02
N LEU A 47 22.70 -10.39 5.69
CA LEU A 47 21.65 -10.69 6.66
C LEU A 47 22.13 -11.70 7.72
N ARG A 48 22.87 -12.75 7.32
CA ARG A 48 23.47 -13.71 8.25
C ARG A 48 24.41 -13.06 9.25
N LYS A 49 25.28 -12.15 8.79
CA LYS A 49 26.22 -11.45 9.67
C LYS A 49 25.48 -10.53 10.64
N ILE A 50 24.48 -9.78 10.18
CA ILE A 50 23.67 -8.91 11.04
C ILE A 50 22.96 -9.73 12.13
N LEU A 51 22.33 -10.85 11.77
CA LEU A 51 21.65 -11.71 12.75
C LEU A 51 22.63 -12.35 13.74
N LEU A 52 23.82 -12.76 13.27
CA LEU A 52 24.86 -13.37 14.10
C LEU A 52 25.45 -12.39 15.12
N GLU A 53 25.82 -11.20 14.66
CA GLU A 53 26.50 -10.19 15.49
C GLU A 53 25.56 -9.52 16.49
N ASN A 54 24.23 -9.56 16.25
CA ASN A 54 23.21 -8.89 17.06
C ASN A 54 22.19 -9.85 17.69
N ARG A 55 22.57 -11.12 17.94
CA ARG A 55 21.67 -12.14 18.49
C ARG A 55 20.90 -11.70 19.73
N GLU A 56 21.58 -11.08 20.70
CA GLU A 56 20.93 -10.64 21.94
C GLU A 56 19.83 -9.61 21.70
N PHE A 57 20.04 -8.69 20.75
CA PHE A 57 19.05 -7.69 20.37
C PHE A 57 17.80 -8.37 19.81
N PHE A 58 17.96 -9.25 18.82
CA PHE A 58 16.84 -9.94 18.18
C PHE A 58 16.11 -10.91 19.12
N VAL A 59 16.79 -11.53 20.08
CA VAL A 59 16.15 -12.36 21.11
C VAL A 59 15.24 -11.52 22.03
N LYS A 60 15.70 -10.34 22.47
CA LYS A 60 14.91 -9.43 23.32
C LYS A 60 13.74 -8.81 22.55
N ALA A 61 13.96 -8.51 21.27
CA ALA A 61 13.01 -7.81 20.41
C ALA A 61 12.33 -8.75 19.37
N ARG A 62 12.08 -10.01 19.77
CA ARG A 62 11.55 -11.08 18.90
C ARG A 62 10.14 -10.85 18.35
N HIS A 63 9.41 -9.90 18.91
CA HIS A 63 8.01 -9.59 18.54
C HIS A 63 7.92 -8.57 17.40
N PHE A 64 9.05 -8.05 16.92
CA PHE A 64 9.09 -7.24 15.72
C PHE A 64 9.63 -8.05 14.53
N SER A 65 9.10 -7.71 13.36
CA SER A 65 9.80 -7.93 12.10
C SER A 65 10.60 -6.68 11.75
N TYR A 66 11.52 -6.78 10.79
CA TYR A 66 12.45 -5.72 10.49
C TYR A 66 12.61 -5.53 8.99
N ILE A 67 12.69 -4.27 8.57
CA ILE A 67 13.20 -3.90 7.25
C ILE A 67 14.67 -3.57 7.38
N LEU A 68 15.50 -4.25 6.60
CA LEU A 68 16.86 -3.84 6.28
C LEU A 68 16.82 -2.95 5.04
N PHE A 69 17.24 -1.71 5.21
CA PHE A 69 17.21 -0.65 4.22
C PHE A 69 18.63 -0.17 3.89
N SER A 70 18.94 0.00 2.60
CA SER A 70 20.21 0.58 2.15
C SER A 70 20.01 2.02 1.75
N SER A 71 20.77 2.93 2.38
CA SER A 71 20.70 4.36 2.13
C SER A 71 22.05 4.91 1.66
N LYS A 72 21.99 6.02 0.92
CA LYS A 72 23.17 6.83 0.58
C LYS A 72 23.58 7.78 1.71
N TYR A 73 22.66 8.10 2.62
CA TYR A 73 22.89 9.06 3.70
C TYR A 73 23.66 8.40 4.85
N GLU A 74 24.56 9.15 5.49
CA GLU A 74 25.24 8.76 6.72
C GLU A 74 24.43 9.16 7.97
N VAL A 75 24.73 8.53 9.10
CA VAL A 75 24.09 8.85 10.41
C VAL A 75 24.19 10.34 10.75
N LYS A 76 25.32 10.99 10.43
CA LYS A 76 25.52 12.41 10.71
C LYS A 76 24.56 13.29 9.90
N GLU A 77 24.29 12.94 8.65
CA GLU A 77 23.35 13.67 7.79
C GLU A 77 21.91 13.49 8.28
N ILE A 78 21.54 12.27 8.68
CA ILE A 78 20.20 11.97 9.20
C ILE A 78 19.94 12.75 10.50
N ASN A 79 20.92 12.83 11.39
CA ASN A 79 20.81 13.58 12.64
C ASN A 79 20.80 15.11 12.42
N ALA A 80 21.39 15.59 11.33
CA ALA A 80 21.46 17.01 11.01
C ALA A 80 20.16 17.53 10.36
N ASP A 81 19.43 16.68 9.65
CA ASP A 81 18.20 17.06 8.94
C ASP A 81 17.08 16.01 9.15
N PRO A 82 16.06 16.33 9.97
CA PRO A 82 14.91 15.45 10.19
C PRO A 82 14.19 15.01 8.91
N ILE A 83 14.26 15.81 7.83
CA ILE A 83 13.65 15.47 6.54
C ILE A 83 14.29 14.22 5.95
N VAL A 84 15.57 13.96 6.21
CA VAL A 84 16.27 12.77 5.72
C VAL A 84 15.74 11.51 6.39
N LEU A 85 15.49 11.55 7.71
CA LEU A 85 14.86 10.45 8.43
C LEU A 85 13.46 10.16 7.84
N GLU A 86 12.63 11.19 7.67
CA GLU A 86 11.29 11.02 7.09
C GLU A 86 11.34 10.40 5.69
N LYS A 87 12.31 10.77 4.85
CA LYS A 87 12.48 10.16 3.53
C LYS A 87 12.75 8.65 3.64
N ILE A 88 13.66 8.23 4.52
CA ILE A 88 13.97 6.81 4.75
C ILE A 88 12.74 6.04 5.24
N LEU A 89 12.01 6.62 6.20
CA LEU A 89 10.79 6.02 6.74
C LEU A 89 9.70 5.90 5.66
N VAL A 90 9.48 6.93 4.85
CA VAL A 90 8.51 6.92 3.76
C VAL A 90 8.90 5.91 2.69
N GLU A 91 10.16 5.86 2.26
CA GLU A 91 10.63 4.89 1.26
C GLU A 91 10.47 3.45 1.76
N SER A 92 10.78 3.21 3.05
CA SER A 92 10.57 1.90 3.69
C SER A 92 9.08 1.57 3.81
N ASP A 93 8.23 2.53 4.18
CA ASP A 93 6.77 2.34 4.28
C ASP A 93 6.16 2.01 2.92
N ARG A 94 6.64 2.66 1.85
CA ARG A 94 6.19 2.39 0.48
C ARG A 94 6.56 1.00 0.00
N ALA A 95 7.65 0.41 0.48
CA ALA A 95 8.00 -0.97 0.12
C ALA A 95 6.92 -1.97 0.58
N LEU A 96 6.25 -1.69 1.69
CA LEU A 96 5.15 -2.51 2.21
C LEU A 96 3.82 -2.33 1.44
N ASP A 97 3.73 -1.42 0.47
CA ASP A 97 2.52 -1.26 -0.35
C ASP A 97 2.16 -2.56 -1.09
N TYR A 98 3.18 -3.35 -1.49
CA TYR A 98 2.96 -4.66 -2.11
C TYR A 98 2.16 -5.60 -1.20
N ILE A 99 2.59 -5.76 0.04
CA ILE A 99 1.91 -6.58 1.05
C ILE A 99 0.51 -6.01 1.35
N ARG A 100 0.38 -4.68 1.50
CA ARG A 100 -0.92 -4.06 1.80
C ARG A 100 -1.96 -4.31 0.70
N ILE A 101 -1.55 -4.23 -0.56
CA ILE A 101 -2.45 -4.49 -1.70
C ILE A 101 -2.88 -5.95 -1.73
N LEU A 102 -1.96 -6.87 -1.41
CA LEU A 102 -2.24 -8.31 -1.44
C LEU A 102 -2.99 -8.82 -0.21
N GLU A 103 -2.80 -8.23 0.97
CA GLU A 103 -3.19 -8.84 2.26
C GLU A 103 -4.09 -7.98 3.16
N CYS A 104 -4.19 -6.66 2.93
CA CYS A 104 -4.96 -5.78 3.80
C CYS A 104 -6.30 -5.36 3.14
N PRO A 105 -7.42 -6.07 3.38
CA PRO A 105 -8.72 -5.67 2.86
C PRO A 105 -9.38 -4.61 3.75
N PHE A 106 -10.16 -3.70 3.15
CA PHE A 106 -10.99 -2.74 3.92
C PHE A 106 -12.05 -3.42 4.80
N ALA A 107 -12.40 -4.67 4.50
CA ALA A 107 -13.30 -5.47 5.32
C ALA A 107 -12.73 -5.81 6.71
N LYS A 108 -11.39 -5.88 6.84
CA LYS A 108 -10.67 -6.28 8.05
C LYS A 108 -9.55 -5.29 8.39
N PRO A 109 -9.91 -4.06 8.78
CA PRO A 109 -8.92 -3.01 9.02
C PRO A 109 -8.01 -3.32 10.23
N GLU A 110 -8.35 -4.30 11.06
CA GLU A 110 -7.48 -4.86 12.11
C GLU A 110 -6.22 -5.55 11.57
N TYR A 111 -6.18 -5.98 10.31
CA TYR A 111 -5.01 -6.63 9.68
C TYR A 111 -4.03 -5.62 9.05
N LEU A 112 -4.12 -4.36 9.45
CA LEU A 112 -3.19 -3.36 8.96
C LEU A 112 -1.79 -3.53 9.58
N ILE A 113 -0.82 -3.83 8.73
CA ILE A 113 0.60 -3.85 9.07
C ILE A 113 1.08 -2.50 9.63
N GLY A 114 1.99 -2.55 10.61
CA GLY A 114 2.62 -1.36 11.17
C GLY A 114 3.45 -0.59 10.15
N ILE A 115 3.78 0.66 10.52
CA ILE A 115 4.67 1.50 9.71
C ILE A 115 6.12 1.20 10.11
N PRO A 116 7.03 0.98 9.14
CA PRO A 116 8.43 0.76 9.44
C PRO A 116 9.05 1.91 10.22
N GLY A 117 9.77 1.55 11.27
CA GLY A 117 10.39 2.49 12.19
C GLY A 117 9.43 3.10 13.20
N LEU A 118 8.11 2.92 13.10
CA LEU A 118 7.17 3.47 14.08
C LEU A 118 6.84 2.43 15.15
N VAL A 119 7.34 2.63 16.37
CA VAL A 119 7.10 1.79 17.55
C VAL A 119 6.49 2.67 18.64
N ASP A 120 5.27 2.32 19.07
CA ASP A 120 4.55 3.02 20.15
C ASP A 120 4.56 4.55 19.97
N ASP A 121 4.17 4.97 18.77
CA ASP A 121 4.08 6.37 18.34
C ASP A 121 5.42 7.12 18.30
N THR A 122 6.56 6.40 18.40
CA THR A 122 7.91 6.97 18.32
C THR A 122 8.67 6.38 17.12
N LYS A 123 9.41 7.23 16.41
CA LYS A 123 10.15 6.82 15.21
C LYS A 123 11.56 6.35 15.59
N TYR A 124 11.97 5.21 15.06
CA TYR A 124 13.25 4.56 15.31
C TYR A 124 13.91 4.13 14.01
N LEU A 125 15.21 4.36 13.95
CA LEU A 125 16.09 3.86 12.90
C LEU A 125 17.40 3.41 13.55
N PHE A 126 17.83 2.17 13.29
CA PHE A 126 19.09 1.65 13.83
C PHE A 126 20.12 1.58 12.71
N SER A 127 21.28 2.22 12.87
CA SER A 127 22.38 2.08 11.92
C SER A 127 23.10 0.74 12.12
N ILE A 128 23.54 0.14 11.03
CA ILE A 128 24.43 -1.03 11.04
C ILE A 128 25.84 -0.55 10.64
N ASP A 129 26.83 -0.87 11.47
CA ASP A 129 28.23 -0.51 11.23
C ASP A 129 28.94 -1.45 10.24
N GLU A 130 30.21 -1.16 9.94
CA GLU A 130 31.03 -1.95 9.01
C GLU A 130 31.28 -3.40 9.48
N ASN A 131 31.12 -3.66 10.79
CA ASN A 131 31.22 -4.98 11.40
C ASN A 131 29.86 -5.68 11.51
N TYR A 132 28.82 -5.15 10.86
CA TYR A 132 27.44 -5.66 10.88
C TYR A 132 26.77 -5.60 12.26
N LYS A 133 27.27 -4.77 13.18
CA LYS A 133 26.68 -4.54 14.49
C LYS A 133 25.72 -3.37 14.45
N ILE A 134 24.66 -3.44 15.25
CA ILE A 134 23.79 -2.31 15.53
C ILE A 134 24.63 -1.26 16.26
N GLY A 135 24.86 -0.14 15.59
CA GLY A 135 25.62 0.99 16.10
C GLY A 135 24.72 1.96 16.85
N VAL A 136 24.48 3.11 16.24
CA VAL A 136 23.65 4.19 16.80
C VAL A 136 22.17 3.94 16.48
N TYR A 137 21.28 4.27 17.43
CA TYR A 137 19.87 4.43 17.13
C TYR A 137 19.52 5.91 17.01
N ILE A 138 18.65 6.23 16.07
CA ILE A 138 18.13 7.57 15.83
C ILE A 138 16.67 7.54 16.24
N GLU A 139 16.34 8.36 17.24
CA GLU A 139 14.97 8.58 17.69
C GLU A 139 14.42 9.84 17.01
N GLY A 140 13.33 9.68 16.27
CA GLY A 140 12.63 10.77 15.60
C GLY A 140 11.48 11.32 16.44
N GLU A 141 10.76 12.30 15.87
CA GLU A 141 9.61 12.90 16.54
C GLU A 141 8.47 11.89 16.76
N LYS A 142 7.70 12.13 17.83
CA LYS A 142 6.49 11.38 18.11
C LYS A 142 5.44 11.61 17.02
N TYR A 143 4.81 10.53 16.60
CA TYR A 143 3.76 10.53 15.60
C TYR A 143 2.40 10.58 16.30
N TYR A 144 1.82 11.78 16.40
CA TYR A 144 0.60 12.02 17.19
C TYR A 144 -0.73 11.70 16.48
N TYR A 145 -0.71 11.29 15.21
CA TYR A 145 -1.94 11.04 14.46
C TYR A 145 -2.52 9.66 14.74
N SER A 146 -3.83 9.62 14.99
CA SER A 146 -4.64 8.42 15.19
C SER A 146 -4.73 7.59 13.91
N MET A 147 -3.66 6.89 13.58
CA MET A 147 -3.75 5.78 12.64
C MET A 147 -4.38 4.60 13.36
N GLN A 148 -5.20 3.84 12.65
CA GLN A 148 -5.73 2.61 13.21
C GLN A 148 -4.58 1.72 13.68
N LYS A 149 -4.54 1.48 14.99
CA LYS A 149 -3.68 0.45 15.58
C LYS A 149 -4.37 -0.89 15.30
N GLY A 150 -4.12 -1.47 14.13
CA GLY A 150 -4.53 -2.84 13.81
C GLY A 150 -3.99 -3.83 14.86
N ILE A 151 -4.57 -5.03 14.92
CA ILE A 151 -4.09 -6.12 15.79
C ILE A 151 -2.80 -6.70 15.22
N GLY A 152 -2.75 -6.88 13.90
CA GLY A 152 -1.58 -7.37 13.18
C GLY A 152 -1.93 -8.24 11.99
N LEU A 153 -0.99 -8.35 11.05
CA LEU A 153 -1.11 -9.16 9.85
C LEU A 153 -0.25 -10.41 9.95
N ASP A 154 -0.83 -11.58 9.75
CA ASP A 154 -0.08 -12.80 9.45
C ASP A 154 0.14 -12.88 7.94
N ILE A 155 1.39 -12.80 7.49
CA ILE A 155 1.70 -12.64 6.07
C ILE A 155 1.73 -14.01 5.38
N GLY A 156 0.69 -14.28 4.61
CA GLY A 156 0.64 -15.40 3.66
C GLY A 156 1.42 -15.12 2.37
N SER A 157 1.48 -13.86 1.93
CA SER A 157 2.08 -13.50 0.64
C SER A 157 3.61 -13.50 0.62
N ARG A 158 4.14 -14.16 -0.39
CA ARG A 158 5.56 -14.18 -0.72
C ARG A 158 5.88 -13.18 -1.81
N GLU A 159 7.16 -13.02 -2.03
CA GLU A 159 7.65 -12.26 -3.17
C GLU A 159 7.11 -12.83 -4.47
N SER A 160 6.74 -11.96 -5.40
CA SER A 160 6.27 -12.32 -6.74
C SER A 160 4.99 -13.15 -6.83
N ASP A 161 4.22 -13.29 -5.74
CA ASP A 161 2.85 -13.85 -5.78
C ASP A 161 1.95 -13.18 -6.85
N ASP A 162 2.10 -11.87 -7.03
CA ASP A 162 1.62 -11.14 -8.20
C ASP A 162 2.81 -10.50 -8.92
N PRO A 163 3.40 -11.17 -9.94
CA PRO A 163 4.58 -10.67 -10.63
C PRO A 163 4.33 -9.32 -11.32
N PHE A 164 3.09 -9.08 -11.78
CA PHE A 164 2.73 -7.86 -12.46
C PHE A 164 2.70 -6.67 -11.50
N LEU A 165 2.08 -6.84 -10.33
CA LEU A 165 2.10 -5.86 -9.27
C LEU A 165 3.53 -5.65 -8.74
N TYR A 166 4.28 -6.73 -8.48
CA TYR A 166 5.65 -6.65 -7.98
C TYR A 166 6.55 -5.83 -8.92
N GLN A 167 6.54 -6.14 -10.21
CA GLN A 167 7.29 -5.40 -11.23
C GLN A 167 6.84 -3.94 -11.34
N THR A 168 5.54 -3.67 -11.19
CA THR A 168 5.02 -2.30 -11.19
C THR A 168 5.55 -1.50 -10.02
N LEU A 169 5.49 -2.04 -8.79
CA LEU A 169 5.85 -1.29 -7.58
C LEU A 169 7.35 -1.09 -7.44
N PHE A 170 8.15 -2.06 -7.86
CA PHE A 170 9.61 -2.09 -7.72
C PHE A 170 10.35 -1.86 -9.06
N SER A 171 9.69 -1.22 -10.02
CA SER A 171 10.30 -0.82 -11.30
C SER A 171 11.49 0.13 -11.08
N LYS A 172 12.52 0.01 -11.92
CA LYS A 172 13.68 0.93 -11.92
C LYS A 172 13.44 2.24 -12.69
N ARG A 173 12.19 2.52 -13.04
CA ARG A 173 11.79 3.73 -13.76
C ARG A 173 11.95 4.99 -12.90
N ASP A 174 12.40 6.07 -13.51
CA ASP A 174 12.67 7.37 -12.88
C ASP A 174 12.00 8.54 -13.63
N ASP A 175 10.87 8.26 -14.27
CA ASP A 175 10.13 9.22 -15.09
C ASP A 175 8.87 9.79 -14.42
N GLU A 176 8.33 10.88 -14.99
CA GLU A 176 7.18 11.60 -14.42
C GLU A 176 5.90 10.76 -14.35
N VAL A 177 5.69 9.82 -15.27
CA VAL A 177 4.54 8.91 -15.23
C VAL A 177 4.71 7.95 -14.06
N TYR A 178 5.88 7.30 -13.96
CA TYR A 178 6.17 6.37 -12.87
C TYR A 178 6.02 7.05 -11.50
N TYR A 179 6.64 8.21 -11.30
CA TYR A 179 6.55 8.95 -10.03
C TYR A 179 5.11 9.30 -9.67
N LYS A 180 4.32 9.81 -10.62
CA LYS A 180 2.92 10.20 -10.38
C LYS A 180 2.07 9.01 -9.95
N TYR A 181 2.11 7.92 -10.71
CA TYR A 181 1.22 6.78 -10.47
C TYR A 181 1.71 5.87 -9.34
N ARG A 182 3.03 5.75 -9.13
CA ARG A 182 3.56 5.07 -7.94
C ARG A 182 3.25 5.84 -6.66
N ASN A 183 3.21 7.18 -6.70
CA ASN A 183 2.74 8.00 -5.57
C ASN A 183 1.24 7.79 -5.33
N LEU A 184 0.42 7.76 -6.40
CA LEU A 184 -1.02 7.52 -6.27
C LEU A 184 -1.34 6.16 -5.63
N ILE A 185 -0.56 5.12 -5.94
CA ILE A 185 -0.66 3.82 -5.27
C ILE A 185 -0.38 3.96 -3.76
N SER A 186 0.72 4.62 -3.37
CA SER A 186 1.04 4.82 -1.94
C SER A 186 -0.05 5.63 -1.22
N GLU A 187 -0.61 6.64 -1.86
CA GLU A 187 -1.75 7.39 -1.34
C GLU A 187 -2.98 6.49 -1.15
N ALA A 188 -3.28 5.61 -2.11
CA ALA A 188 -4.36 4.65 -1.96
C ALA A 188 -4.11 3.69 -0.79
N CYS A 189 -2.89 3.18 -0.61
CA CYS A 189 -2.51 2.34 0.53
C CYS A 189 -2.63 3.09 1.87
N ASN A 190 -2.35 4.40 1.89
CA ASN A 190 -2.57 5.22 3.08
C ASN A 190 -4.06 5.34 3.47
N ALA A 191 -4.99 5.13 2.54
CA ALA A 191 -6.42 5.12 2.85
C ALA A 191 -6.80 3.96 3.79
N LEU A 192 -6.06 2.85 3.81
CA LEU A 192 -6.25 1.75 4.76
C LEU A 192 -6.06 2.18 6.22
N LYS A 193 -5.35 3.29 6.46
CA LYS A 193 -5.11 3.87 7.78
C LYS A 193 -6.29 4.74 8.26
N ILE A 194 -7.27 5.05 7.38
CA ILE A 194 -8.42 5.92 7.66
C ILE A 194 -9.55 5.09 8.28
N THR A 195 -9.85 5.34 9.56
CA THR A 195 -10.87 4.60 10.32
C THR A 195 -12.32 4.95 9.93
N ASP A 196 -12.57 6.20 9.56
CA ASP A 196 -13.90 6.66 9.18
C ASP A 196 -14.20 6.31 7.71
N GLU A 197 -15.16 5.42 7.49
CA GLU A 197 -15.50 4.88 6.16
C GLU A 197 -15.95 5.98 5.19
N GLY A 198 -16.59 7.06 5.68
CA GLY A 198 -17.03 8.18 4.86
C GLY A 198 -15.87 9.05 4.40
N ARG A 199 -14.93 9.36 5.30
CA ARG A 199 -13.67 10.05 4.97
C ARG A 199 -12.81 9.21 4.05
N CYS A 200 -12.73 7.90 4.28
CA CYS A 200 -12.02 6.97 3.42
C CYS A 200 -12.61 6.96 2.01
N PHE A 201 -13.94 6.86 1.90
CA PHE A 201 -14.65 6.94 0.63
C PHE A 201 -14.35 8.25 -0.12
N VAL A 202 -14.46 9.39 0.56
CA VAL A 202 -14.18 10.70 -0.04
C VAL A 202 -12.73 10.81 -0.49
N TYR A 203 -11.80 10.31 0.34
CA TYR A 203 -10.37 10.29 0.03
C TYR A 203 -10.10 9.46 -1.23
N LEU A 204 -10.51 8.19 -1.28
CA LEU A 204 -10.32 7.31 -2.42
C LEU A 204 -11.02 7.83 -3.68
N PHE A 205 -12.26 8.32 -3.54
CA PHE A 205 -12.99 8.89 -4.67
C PHE A 205 -12.26 10.10 -5.27
N SER A 206 -11.66 10.96 -4.43
CA SER A 206 -10.86 12.10 -4.92
C SER A 206 -9.65 11.66 -5.75
N LYS A 207 -9.03 10.53 -5.38
CA LYS A 207 -7.92 9.93 -6.14
C LYS A 207 -8.40 9.40 -7.50
N VAL A 208 -9.54 8.71 -7.52
CA VAL A 208 -10.17 8.28 -8.78
C VAL A 208 -10.50 9.49 -9.66
N ASP A 209 -11.09 10.56 -9.13
CA ASP A 209 -11.42 11.75 -9.93
C ASP A 209 -10.16 12.41 -10.53
N GLY A 210 -9.02 12.38 -9.82
CA GLY A 210 -7.78 13.04 -10.22
C GLY A 210 -6.86 12.27 -11.19
N MET A 211 -7.03 10.96 -11.36
CA MET A 211 -6.03 10.13 -12.04
C MET A 211 -6.15 10.05 -13.57
N GLY A 212 -7.29 10.47 -14.12
CA GLY A 212 -7.61 10.36 -15.55
C GLY A 212 -6.92 11.37 -16.48
N LEU A 213 -6.21 12.37 -15.96
CA LEU A 213 -5.52 13.44 -16.74
C LEU A 213 -6.43 14.27 -17.66
N CYS A 214 -7.71 14.48 -17.31
CA CYS A 214 -8.55 15.44 -18.04
C CYS A 214 -8.23 16.88 -17.63
N ASP A 215 -8.11 17.77 -18.61
CA ASP A 215 -7.89 19.22 -18.36
C ASP A 215 -9.10 19.91 -17.74
N ILE A 216 -10.28 19.31 -17.92
CA ILE A 216 -11.55 19.87 -17.45
C ILE A 216 -11.95 19.06 -16.22
N PHE A 217 -12.10 19.73 -15.08
CA PHE A 217 -12.58 19.15 -13.81
C PHE A 217 -14.04 18.69 -13.91
N ARG A 218 -14.27 17.60 -14.64
CA ARG A 218 -15.57 16.93 -14.78
C ARG A 218 -15.38 15.44 -14.62
N PHE A 219 -15.81 14.92 -13.47
CA PHE A 219 -15.74 13.49 -13.14
C PHE A 219 -16.25 12.59 -14.27
N GLN A 220 -17.33 12.96 -14.98
CA GLN A 220 -17.85 12.15 -16.09
C GLN A 220 -16.81 11.93 -17.20
N LYS A 221 -16.01 12.94 -17.55
CA LYS A 221 -14.95 12.79 -18.56
C LYS A 221 -13.78 11.97 -18.02
N ASN A 222 -13.35 12.24 -16.79
CA ASN A 222 -12.29 11.45 -16.14
C ASN A 222 -12.67 9.98 -15.97
N LYS A 223 -13.92 9.70 -15.60
CA LYS A 223 -14.47 8.35 -15.48
C LYS A 223 -14.27 7.56 -16.77
N ILE A 224 -14.69 8.10 -17.92
CA ILE A 224 -14.54 7.41 -19.22
C ILE A 224 -13.07 7.11 -19.49
N ARG A 225 -12.19 8.11 -19.34
CA ARG A 225 -10.73 7.97 -19.52
C ARG A 225 -10.12 6.87 -18.66
N ILE A 226 -10.51 6.80 -17.39
CA ILE A 226 -10.06 5.79 -16.44
C ILE A 226 -10.52 4.40 -16.87
N LEU A 227 -11.82 4.25 -17.10
CA LEU A 227 -12.41 2.95 -17.43
C LEU A 227 -11.92 2.41 -18.77
N SER A 228 -11.58 3.27 -19.73
CA SER A 228 -10.99 2.86 -21.01
C SER A 228 -9.58 2.26 -20.90
N VAL A 229 -8.91 2.47 -19.77
CA VAL A 229 -7.62 1.83 -19.44
C VAL A 229 -7.83 0.60 -18.56
N VAL A 230 -8.81 0.64 -17.64
CA VAL A 230 -9.05 -0.44 -16.67
C VAL A 230 -9.83 -1.62 -17.25
N ALA A 231 -10.85 -1.36 -18.07
CA ALA A 231 -11.76 -2.38 -18.55
C ALA A 231 -11.14 -3.21 -19.68
N ASN A 232 -11.33 -4.52 -19.63
CA ASN A 232 -10.86 -5.43 -20.67
C ASN A 232 -11.85 -5.56 -21.83
N ASN A 233 -13.14 -5.35 -21.57
CA ASN A 233 -14.22 -5.47 -22.55
C ASN A 233 -15.38 -4.53 -22.23
N GLN A 234 -16.33 -4.40 -23.17
CA GLN A 234 -17.48 -3.50 -23.07
C GLN A 234 -18.34 -3.80 -21.83
N HIS A 235 -18.57 -5.08 -21.50
CA HIS A 235 -19.36 -5.47 -20.35
C HIS A 235 -18.72 -4.99 -19.03
N GLU A 236 -17.42 -5.20 -18.84
CA GLU A 236 -16.68 -4.69 -17.67
C GLU A 236 -16.70 -3.16 -17.61
N PHE A 237 -16.56 -2.49 -18.77
CA PHE A 237 -16.65 -1.04 -18.85
C PHE A 237 -18.00 -0.51 -18.38
N ASP A 238 -19.10 -1.10 -18.87
CA ASP A 238 -20.47 -0.69 -18.51
C ASP A 238 -20.76 -0.93 -17.02
N LEU A 239 -20.31 -2.07 -16.48
CA LEU A 239 -20.43 -2.42 -15.07
C LEU A 239 -19.77 -1.37 -14.15
N LEU A 240 -18.50 -1.07 -14.42
CA LEU A 240 -17.73 -0.09 -13.65
C LEU A 240 -18.27 1.33 -13.87
N SER A 241 -18.76 1.63 -15.08
CA SER A 241 -19.37 2.92 -15.41
C SER A 241 -20.64 3.17 -14.61
N ASN A 242 -21.51 2.16 -14.46
CA ASN A 242 -22.72 2.21 -13.64
C ASN A 242 -22.36 2.39 -12.16
N GLN A 243 -21.42 1.60 -11.67
CA GLN A 243 -20.95 1.67 -10.29
C GLN A 243 -20.39 3.05 -9.92
N LEU A 244 -19.46 3.58 -10.70
CA LEU A 244 -18.88 4.91 -10.46
C LEU A 244 -19.91 6.03 -10.64
N PHE A 245 -20.93 5.84 -11.48
CA PHE A 245 -22.05 6.76 -11.57
C PHE A 245 -22.88 6.76 -10.28
N PHE A 246 -23.21 5.59 -9.74
CA PHE A 246 -23.88 5.46 -8.45
C PHE A 246 -23.08 6.13 -7.33
N TYR A 247 -21.78 5.85 -7.20
CA TYR A 247 -20.91 6.50 -6.21
C TYR A 247 -20.90 8.01 -6.34
N SER A 248 -20.79 8.52 -7.56
CA SER A 248 -20.77 9.96 -7.80
C SER A 248 -22.09 10.65 -7.47
N LYS A 249 -23.24 10.02 -7.78
CA LYS A 249 -24.55 10.68 -7.73
C LYS A 249 -25.30 10.42 -6.44
N SER A 250 -25.25 9.20 -5.93
CA SER A 250 -26.06 8.75 -4.79
C SER A 250 -25.30 8.80 -3.47
N ILE A 251 -23.98 8.62 -3.50
CA ILE A 251 -23.16 8.59 -2.27
C ILE A 251 -22.41 9.91 -2.08
N ARG A 252 -21.50 10.24 -3.00
CA ARG A 252 -20.65 11.44 -2.89
C ARG A 252 -21.47 12.72 -2.74
N THR A 253 -22.58 12.84 -3.47
CA THR A 253 -23.46 14.01 -3.35
C THR A 253 -24.00 14.15 -1.93
N GLU A 254 -24.49 13.07 -1.34
CA GLU A 254 -25.08 13.09 -0.01
C GLU A 254 -24.01 13.33 1.08
N VAL A 255 -22.86 12.65 0.98
CA VAL A 255 -21.78 12.76 1.96
C VAL A 255 -21.08 14.12 1.87
N VAL A 256 -20.63 14.51 0.66
CA VAL A 256 -19.80 15.71 0.48
C VAL A 256 -20.63 16.99 0.41
N HIS A 257 -21.76 16.98 -0.31
CA HIS A 257 -22.53 18.20 -0.53
C HIS A 257 -23.65 18.40 0.49
N LYS A 258 -24.18 17.32 1.09
CA LYS A 258 -25.23 17.41 2.12
C LYS A 258 -24.75 17.06 3.53
N GLY A 259 -23.48 16.71 3.70
CA GLY A 259 -22.88 16.43 5.01
C GLY A 259 -23.43 15.19 5.72
N ARG A 260 -24.06 14.27 4.98
CA ARG A 260 -24.62 13.05 5.56
C ARG A 260 -23.52 12.06 5.90
N ARG A 261 -23.71 11.28 6.96
CA ARG A 261 -22.80 10.19 7.26
C ARG A 261 -23.05 9.03 6.30
N ILE A 262 -21.99 8.31 5.93
CA ILE A 262 -22.10 7.22 4.94
C ILE A 262 -22.96 6.05 5.45
N ASP A 263 -22.98 5.83 6.77
CA ASP A 263 -23.78 4.80 7.45
C ASP A 263 -25.29 5.13 7.52
N GLU A 264 -25.69 6.35 7.13
CA GLU A 264 -27.11 6.69 6.90
C GLU A 264 -27.59 6.34 5.48
N LEU A 265 -26.66 5.99 4.58
CA LEU A 265 -26.93 5.74 3.16
C LEU A 265 -26.83 4.25 2.82
N VAL A 266 -25.84 3.59 3.40
CA VAL A 266 -25.50 2.18 3.17
C VAL A 266 -25.03 1.56 4.49
N SER A 267 -25.08 0.24 4.59
CA SER A 267 -24.48 -0.47 5.73
C SER A 267 -22.95 -0.27 5.78
N LEU A 268 -22.34 -0.48 6.96
CA LEU A 268 -20.88 -0.42 7.10
C LEU A 268 -20.15 -1.42 6.21
N ASP A 269 -20.72 -2.62 6.03
CA ASP A 269 -20.16 -3.64 5.12
C ASP A 269 -20.18 -3.17 3.66
N GLU A 270 -21.27 -2.55 3.22
CA GLU A 270 -21.36 -1.95 1.88
C GLU A 270 -20.38 -0.78 1.72
N ALA A 271 -20.23 0.08 2.74
CA ALA A 271 -19.25 1.17 2.71
C ALA A 271 -17.82 0.64 2.54
N ARG A 272 -17.44 -0.42 3.27
CA ARG A 272 -16.14 -1.09 3.13
C ARG A 272 -15.94 -1.72 1.76
N LYS A 273 -16.98 -2.36 1.20
CA LYS A 273 -16.96 -2.90 -0.18
C LYS A 273 -16.75 -1.79 -1.20
N MET A 274 -17.40 -0.64 -1.02
CA MET A 274 -17.22 0.52 -1.89
C MET A 274 -15.79 1.06 -1.80
N ASN A 275 -15.22 1.18 -0.60
CA ASN A 275 -13.83 1.58 -0.38
C ASN A 275 -12.85 0.60 -1.05
N GLN A 276 -13.05 -0.71 -0.88
CA GLN A 276 -12.26 -1.73 -1.56
C GLN A 276 -12.34 -1.62 -3.09
N GLN A 277 -13.52 -1.38 -3.64
CA GLN A 277 -13.70 -1.28 -5.09
C GLN A 277 -13.04 -0.02 -5.67
N LEU A 278 -13.13 1.13 -4.99
CA LEU A 278 -12.40 2.33 -5.37
C LEU A 278 -10.88 2.11 -5.31
N PHE A 279 -10.39 1.49 -4.24
CA PHE A 279 -8.98 1.12 -4.09
C PHE A 279 -8.52 0.23 -5.25
N ASN A 280 -9.25 -0.83 -5.57
CA ASN A 280 -8.90 -1.74 -6.66
C ASN A 280 -8.89 -1.05 -8.03
N ILE A 281 -9.81 -0.12 -8.29
CA ILE A 281 -9.81 0.69 -9.52
C ILE A 281 -8.54 1.55 -9.60
N ILE A 282 -8.11 2.17 -8.50
CA ILE A 282 -6.87 2.96 -8.46
C ILE A 282 -5.66 2.07 -8.76
N ILE A 283 -5.52 0.95 -8.05
CA ILE A 283 -4.39 0.03 -8.23
C ILE A 283 -4.35 -0.47 -9.68
N LYS A 284 -5.47 -0.99 -10.19
CA LYS A 284 -5.56 -1.54 -11.56
C LYS A 284 -5.24 -0.48 -12.63
N PHE A 285 -5.74 0.75 -12.47
CA PHE A 285 -5.41 1.85 -13.37
C PHE A 285 -3.92 2.18 -13.34
N CYS A 286 -3.35 2.37 -12.14
CA CYS A 286 -1.93 2.72 -11.99
C CYS A 286 -1.00 1.65 -12.55
N CYS A 287 -1.26 0.37 -12.24
CA CYS A 287 -0.45 -0.72 -12.79
C CYS A 287 -0.57 -0.80 -14.32
N SER A 288 -1.77 -0.61 -14.87
CA SER A 288 -1.96 -0.56 -16.33
C SER A 288 -1.22 0.60 -16.97
N VAL A 289 -1.26 1.79 -16.37
CA VAL A 289 -0.54 2.97 -16.88
C VAL A 289 0.97 2.76 -16.87
N ILE A 290 1.50 2.22 -15.77
CA ILE A 290 2.94 1.97 -15.64
C ILE A 290 3.36 0.87 -16.64
N SER A 291 2.56 -0.17 -16.84
CA SER A 291 2.93 -1.28 -17.73
C SER A 291 2.93 -0.93 -19.22
N ILE A 292 2.25 0.16 -19.64
CA ILE A 292 2.24 0.63 -21.03
C ILE A 292 3.62 1.19 -21.46
N ASN A 293 4.56 1.43 -20.53
CA ASN A 293 5.90 1.96 -20.82
C ASN A 293 5.89 3.30 -21.55
N ILE A 294 4.95 4.17 -21.20
CA ILE A 294 4.98 5.59 -21.54
C ILE A 294 5.63 6.36 -20.39
N TYR A 295 6.59 7.21 -20.73
CA TYR A 295 7.44 7.91 -19.76
C TYR A 295 7.06 9.38 -19.55
N LYS A 296 6.25 9.96 -20.46
CA LYS A 296 5.79 11.35 -20.37
C LYS A 296 4.28 11.44 -20.21
N ILE A 297 3.83 12.36 -19.37
CA ILE A 297 2.43 12.67 -19.08
C ILE A 297 1.70 13.15 -20.35
N THR A 298 2.37 13.92 -21.21
CA THR A 298 1.81 14.37 -22.49
C THR A 298 1.44 13.19 -23.38
N ASP A 299 2.36 12.23 -23.50
CA ASP A 299 2.20 11.06 -24.37
C ASP A 299 1.17 10.10 -23.78
N LEU A 300 1.15 9.98 -22.45
CA LEU A 300 0.16 9.19 -21.73
C LEU A 300 -1.25 9.75 -21.92
N LYS A 301 -1.38 11.07 -21.86
CA LYS A 301 -2.65 11.75 -22.09
C LYS A 301 -3.17 11.46 -23.51
N SER A 302 -2.31 11.57 -24.52
CA SER A 302 -2.67 11.21 -25.91
C SER A 302 -3.01 9.72 -26.08
N PHE A 303 -2.34 8.83 -25.35
CA PHE A 303 -2.70 7.41 -25.31
C PHE A 303 -4.10 7.20 -24.73
N ILE A 304 -4.39 7.80 -23.56
CA ILE A 304 -5.69 7.71 -22.89
C ILE A 304 -6.80 8.29 -23.78
N ASP A 305 -6.54 9.41 -24.45
CA ASP A 305 -7.49 10.03 -25.39
C ASP A 305 -7.90 9.04 -26.49
N ARG A 306 -6.93 8.35 -27.10
CA ARG A 306 -7.21 7.30 -28.09
C ARG A 306 -7.94 6.10 -27.49
N ALA A 307 -7.60 5.71 -26.26
CA ALA A 307 -8.25 4.61 -25.56
C ALA A 307 -9.73 4.88 -25.29
N THR A 308 -10.15 6.14 -25.14
CA THR A 308 -11.58 6.48 -24.95
C THR A 308 -12.49 6.02 -26.10
N GLY A 309 -11.94 5.84 -27.31
CA GLY A 309 -12.67 5.31 -28.46
C GLY A 309 -12.84 3.79 -28.48
N LYS A 310 -12.30 3.04 -27.50
CA LYS A 310 -12.39 1.57 -27.44
C LYS A 310 -13.78 1.05 -27.06
N PHE A 311 -14.55 1.85 -26.32
CA PHE A 311 -15.81 1.43 -25.72
C PHE A 311 -16.90 2.45 -26.03
N GLU A 312 -18.12 1.96 -26.21
CA GLU A 312 -19.29 2.79 -26.37
C GLU A 312 -19.78 3.24 -24.99
N TYR A 313 -19.88 4.54 -24.77
CA TYR A 313 -20.37 5.06 -23.50
C TYR A 313 -21.90 5.11 -23.49
N ASN A 314 -22.51 4.15 -22.80
CA ASN A 314 -23.92 4.20 -22.45
C ASN A 314 -24.08 4.98 -21.13
N LYS A 315 -24.92 6.02 -21.15
CA LYS A 315 -25.21 6.77 -19.93
C LYS A 315 -26.00 5.85 -18.98
N PRO A 316 -25.51 5.61 -17.76
CA PRO A 316 -26.23 4.77 -16.79
C PRO A 316 -27.62 5.35 -16.52
N GLU A 317 -28.64 4.50 -16.52
CA GLU A 317 -29.96 4.85 -16.01
C GLU A 317 -29.88 5.00 -14.48
N LYS A 318 -30.76 5.82 -13.89
CA LYS A 318 -30.80 5.99 -12.43
C LYS A 318 -31.31 4.69 -11.80
N GLU A 319 -30.42 3.76 -11.52
CA GLU A 319 -30.78 2.58 -10.74
C GLU A 319 -30.88 2.92 -9.25
N SER A 320 -31.92 2.36 -8.64
CA SER A 320 -32.13 2.37 -7.19
C SER A 320 -31.04 1.53 -6.50
N ILE A 321 -30.84 1.73 -5.20
CA ILE A 321 -29.77 1.20 -4.31
C ILE A 321 -29.64 -0.36 -4.30
N LEU A 322 -30.41 -1.10 -5.10
CA LEU A 322 -30.73 -2.51 -4.85
C LEU A 322 -29.72 -3.57 -5.29
N SER A 323 -28.62 -3.26 -5.99
CA SER A 323 -27.46 -4.17 -6.04
C SER A 323 -26.26 -3.58 -6.77
N LEU A 324 -25.13 -3.47 -6.07
CA LEU A 324 -23.84 -3.25 -6.70
C LEU A 324 -23.45 -4.49 -7.50
N PRO A 325 -23.07 -4.35 -8.77
CA PRO A 325 -22.46 -5.47 -9.47
C PRO A 325 -21.10 -5.79 -8.84
N ALA A 326 -21.00 -6.97 -8.25
CA ALA A 326 -19.80 -7.45 -7.59
C ALA A 326 -18.74 -7.83 -8.62
N VAL A 327 -17.75 -6.97 -8.84
CA VAL A 327 -16.44 -7.44 -9.32
C VAL A 327 -15.73 -8.02 -8.11
N VAL A 328 -15.82 -9.33 -7.96
CA VAL A 328 -15.08 -10.09 -6.94
C VAL A 328 -13.62 -10.09 -7.36
N TYR A 329 -12.81 -9.27 -6.71
CA TYR A 329 -11.37 -9.53 -6.66
C TYR A 329 -11.17 -10.73 -5.72
N PRO A 330 -10.23 -11.64 -6.02
CA PRO A 330 -10.02 -12.82 -5.20
C PRO A 330 -9.86 -12.39 -3.74
N LEU A 331 -10.64 -13.05 -2.87
CA LEU A 331 -10.52 -12.90 -1.43
C LEU A 331 -9.05 -13.09 -1.04
N THR A 332 -8.50 -12.17 -0.25
CA THR A 332 -7.30 -12.37 0.55
C THR A 332 -7.41 -13.73 1.23
N THR A 333 -6.61 -14.70 0.79
CA THR A 333 -6.80 -16.12 1.10
C THR A 333 -5.96 -16.56 2.29
N TYR A 334 -5.74 -15.74 3.32
CA TYR A 334 -5.17 -16.24 4.58
C TYR A 334 -5.84 -15.55 5.76
N VAL A 335 -6.67 -16.32 6.47
CA VAL A 335 -7.24 -15.96 7.76
C VAL A 335 -6.60 -16.89 8.77
N ALA A 336 -5.55 -16.43 9.43
CA ALA A 336 -5.13 -17.06 10.68
C ALA A 336 -6.22 -16.78 11.72
N PHE A 337 -7.05 -17.78 11.98
CA PHE A 337 -7.89 -17.81 13.17
C PHE A 337 -6.97 -17.94 14.38
N ALA A 338 -6.69 -16.83 15.06
CA ALA A 338 -6.15 -16.87 16.41
C ALA A 338 -7.32 -16.84 17.40
N GLU A 339 -7.99 -17.97 17.58
CA GLU A 339 -8.74 -18.22 18.82
C GLU A 339 -7.72 -18.38 19.95
N GLY A 340 -7.86 -17.56 21.01
CA GLY A 340 -7.24 -17.83 22.30
C GLY A 340 -5.81 -17.31 22.49
N LEU A 341 -5.68 -16.01 22.74
CA LEU A 341 -4.56 -15.48 23.53
C LEU A 341 -5.14 -14.50 24.56
N GLU A 342 -5.60 -15.05 25.68
CA GLU A 342 -5.64 -14.30 26.94
C GLU A 342 -4.18 -14.02 27.32
N VAL A 343 -3.77 -12.76 27.20
CA VAL A 343 -2.52 -12.29 27.77
C VAL A 343 -2.86 -11.61 29.08
N ASP A 344 -2.66 -12.32 30.19
CA ASP A 344 -2.50 -11.69 31.49
C ASP A 344 -1.26 -10.79 31.44
N ILE A 345 -1.48 -9.50 31.63
CA ILE A 345 -0.42 -8.50 31.83
C ILE A 345 -0.31 -8.31 33.35
N PRO A 346 0.91 -8.33 33.94
CA PRO A 346 1.12 -8.15 35.38
C PRO A 346 0.59 -6.83 35.94
#